data_AF-A0A1V6PWU6-F1
#
_entry.id   AF-A0A1V6PWU6-F1
#
_cell.length_a   1.000
_cell.length_b   1.000
_cell.length_c   1.000
_cell.angle_alpha   90.00
_cell.angle_beta   90.00
_cell.angle_gamma   90.00
#
_symmetry.space_group_name_H-M   'P 1'
#
loop_
_entity.id
_entity.type
_entity.pdbx_description
1 polymer ?
#
loop_
_entity_poly.entity_id
_entity_poly.type
_entity_poly.pdbx_seq_one_letter_code
_entity_poly.pdbx_strand_id
1 'polypeptide(L)'
;MFEQRVDKCLQMLAGVIDSGRPNAFKCAFPGRKSSGTWRLEYAPKGFGGAHSGRHLYNMNGGNVNEVDYFFMRRENMEQKPSEDTIILRLPNRENRLPDVTLYVRDQESTVLNEALDNLPWTFLSWSIHRGLRDLLVAFSKERMDRYRDCLAKTLSLAVLNMPEKLNARGWDPQFVRHEMAGMASSAVLAGQGNSGDAVRVVTDIAAILWDGDASTLDETHFWRQKTPEPCSAILSPMAVVALVKCFVLEWSLDLDYQMYHDLPLELYLG
;
A
#
# COMPACT_ATOMS: atom_id res chain seq x y z
N MET A 1 -14.99 -8.71 -16.97
CA MET A 1 -15.41 -8.73 -15.56
C MET A 1 -14.17 -8.49 -14.73
N PHE A 2 -14.20 -7.55 -13.78
CA PHE A 2 -13.04 -7.30 -12.91
C PHE A 2 -12.91 -8.45 -11.91
N GLU A 3 -11.79 -9.16 -11.93
CA GLU A 3 -11.53 -10.24 -10.98
C GLU A 3 -11.36 -9.67 -9.57
N GLN A 4 -12.16 -10.15 -8.62
CA GLN A 4 -12.08 -9.74 -7.22
C GLN A 4 -11.07 -10.63 -6.49
N ARG A 5 -10.01 -10.04 -5.96
CA ARG A 5 -8.88 -10.76 -5.32
C ARG A 5 -9.03 -10.81 -3.80
N VAL A 6 -10.06 -11.52 -3.34
CA VAL A 6 -10.48 -11.55 -1.94
C VAL A 6 -9.41 -12.16 -1.02
N ASP A 7 -8.63 -13.12 -1.52
CA ASP A 7 -7.50 -13.74 -0.81
C ASP A 7 -6.47 -12.69 -0.36
N LYS A 8 -6.11 -11.75 -1.25
CA LYS A 8 -5.18 -10.65 -0.96
C LYS A 8 -5.76 -9.66 0.04
N CYS A 9 -7.07 -9.42 0.01
CA CYS A 9 -7.74 -8.56 1.00
C CYS A 9 -7.58 -9.11 2.42
N LEU A 10 -7.77 -10.41 2.62
CA LEU A 10 -7.62 -11.05 3.94
C LEU A 10 -6.17 -11.02 4.45
N GLN A 11 -5.18 -11.14 3.56
CA GLN A 11 -3.76 -10.98 3.91
C GLN A 11 -3.44 -9.56 4.39
N MET A 12 -3.89 -8.54 3.64
CA MET A 12 -3.71 -7.13 4.01
C MET A 12 -4.44 -6.77 5.32
N LEU A 13 -5.61 -7.38 5.55
CA LEU A 13 -6.37 -7.27 6.80
C LEU A 13 -5.60 -7.85 8.00
N ALA A 14 -4.95 -9.00 7.79
CA ALA A 14 -4.07 -9.63 8.78
C ALA A 14 -2.75 -8.85 9.01
N GLY A 15 -2.49 -7.80 8.23
CA GLY A 15 -1.26 -7.02 8.32
C GLY A 15 -0.05 -7.78 7.76
N VAL A 16 -0.27 -8.65 6.77
CA VAL A 16 0.77 -9.45 6.11
C VAL A 16 0.80 -9.10 4.63
N ILE A 17 2.00 -8.79 4.12
CA ILE A 17 2.26 -8.72 2.68
C ILE A 17 2.87 -10.05 2.25
N ASP A 18 2.22 -10.72 1.31
CA ASP A 18 2.61 -12.02 0.77
C ASP A 18 2.42 -11.99 -0.76
N SER A 19 3.52 -12.08 -1.50
CA SER A 19 3.47 -12.04 -2.96
C SER A 19 2.97 -13.34 -3.60
N GLY A 20 2.69 -14.38 -2.81
CA GLY A 20 2.04 -15.61 -3.26
C GLY A 20 2.90 -16.52 -4.14
N ARG A 21 4.16 -16.16 -4.40
CA ARG A 21 5.12 -16.98 -5.15
C ARG A 21 5.92 -17.89 -4.19
N PRO A 22 6.32 -19.10 -4.61
CA PRO A 22 7.22 -19.94 -3.82
C PRO A 22 8.54 -19.21 -3.52
N ASN A 23 9.02 -19.27 -2.27
CA ASN A 23 10.20 -18.53 -1.77
C ASN A 23 10.13 -17.00 -1.85
N ALA A 24 8.92 -16.43 -1.94
CA ALA A 24 8.76 -15.01 -2.10
C ALA A 24 8.57 -14.26 -0.78
N PHE A 25 8.66 -12.93 -0.86
CA PHE A 25 8.59 -12.02 0.29
C PHE A 25 7.30 -12.22 1.10
N LYS A 26 7.45 -12.45 2.41
CA LYS A 26 6.36 -12.53 3.39
C LYS A 26 6.72 -11.74 4.64
N CYS A 27 6.02 -10.64 4.90
CA CYS A 27 6.31 -9.80 6.06
C CYS A 27 5.05 -9.32 6.78
N ALA A 28 5.04 -9.49 8.10
CA ALA A 28 4.00 -9.01 9.01
C ALA A 28 4.36 -7.66 9.63
N PHE A 29 3.35 -6.81 9.79
CA PHE A 29 3.50 -5.43 10.26
C PHE A 29 2.94 -5.23 11.67
N PRO A 30 3.56 -4.37 12.50
CA PRO A 30 3.10 -4.07 13.84
C PRO A 30 1.86 -3.17 13.80
N GLY A 31 1.02 -3.26 14.84
CA GLY A 31 -0.09 -2.32 15.05
C GLY A 31 0.40 -0.95 15.54
N ARG A 32 -0.52 0.03 15.62
CA ARG A 32 -0.25 1.35 16.19
C ARG A 32 0.30 1.24 17.61
N LYS A 33 1.27 2.10 17.94
CA LYS A 33 1.81 2.26 19.30
C LYS A 33 1.19 3.47 20.01
N SER A 34 1.35 3.53 21.32
CA SER A 34 1.10 4.74 22.09
C SER A 34 2.18 5.79 21.80
N SER A 35 1.88 7.04 22.14
CA SER A 35 2.74 8.19 21.93
C SER A 35 4.16 7.96 22.46
N GLY A 36 5.14 8.51 21.75
CA GLY A 36 6.54 8.44 22.12
C GLY A 36 7.46 8.01 20.99
N THR A 37 8.68 7.66 21.37
CA THR A 37 9.76 7.37 20.43
C THR A 37 10.06 5.89 20.36
N TRP A 38 10.05 5.38 19.14
CA TRP A 38 10.17 3.98 18.82
C TRP A 38 11.19 3.79 17.71
N ARG A 39 11.72 2.58 17.61
CA ARG A 39 12.47 2.12 16.46
C ARG A 39 11.83 0.89 15.87
N LEU A 40 11.87 0.82 14.54
CA LEU A 40 11.45 -0.36 13.81
C LEU A 40 12.60 -1.38 13.86
N GLU A 41 12.27 -2.63 14.15
CA GLU A 41 13.20 -3.75 14.07
C GLU A 41 12.58 -4.82 13.17
N TYR A 42 13.38 -5.30 12.22
CA TYR A 42 13.05 -6.46 11.40
C TYR A 42 13.64 -7.71 12.05
N ALA A 43 12.84 -8.78 12.11
CA ALA A 43 13.31 -10.10 12.46
C ALA A 43 12.89 -11.11 11.39
N PRO A 44 13.85 -11.87 10.83
CA PRO A 44 13.52 -12.95 9.92
C PRO A 44 12.83 -14.06 10.71
N LYS A 45 11.80 -14.67 10.12
CA LYS A 45 11.10 -15.90 10.54
C LYS A 45 10.99 -16.10 12.05
N GLY A 46 9.80 -15.99 12.61
CA GLY A 46 9.64 -16.33 14.02
C GLY A 46 8.26 -16.10 14.61
N PHE A 47 8.17 -16.29 15.92
CA PHE A 47 6.91 -16.35 16.65
C PHE A 47 6.49 -15.02 17.32
N GLY A 48 7.32 -13.97 17.25
CA GLY A 48 7.15 -12.74 18.04
C GLY A 48 6.45 -11.59 17.31
N GLY A 49 5.75 -10.71 18.05
CA GLY A 49 5.54 -9.30 17.63
C GLY A 49 4.14 -8.87 17.17
N ALA A 50 3.37 -9.70 16.46
CA ALA A 50 2.07 -9.32 15.87
C ALA A 50 0.95 -10.32 16.20
N HIS A 51 0.55 -10.44 17.47
CA HIS A 51 -0.35 -11.50 17.94
C HIS A 51 -1.74 -11.52 17.27
N SER A 52 -2.40 -10.38 17.03
CA SER A 52 -3.78 -10.36 16.52
C SER A 52 -3.88 -10.63 15.01
N GLY A 53 -3.07 -9.95 14.19
CA GLY A 53 -3.04 -10.17 12.73
C GLY A 53 -2.60 -11.57 12.34
N ARG A 54 -1.71 -12.17 13.15
CA ARG A 54 -1.20 -13.52 12.95
C ARG A 54 -2.27 -14.62 13.05
N HIS A 55 -3.18 -14.52 14.02
CA HIS A 55 -4.25 -15.51 14.14
C HIS A 55 -5.14 -15.50 12.90
N LEU A 56 -5.44 -14.30 12.38
CA LEU A 56 -6.20 -14.15 11.15
C LEU A 56 -5.47 -14.74 9.93
N TYR A 57 -4.16 -14.46 9.77
CA TYR A 57 -3.36 -15.05 8.69
C TYR A 57 -3.34 -16.58 8.76
N ASN A 58 -3.16 -17.15 9.96
CA ASN A 58 -3.13 -18.60 10.16
C ASN A 58 -4.51 -19.25 9.93
N MET A 59 -5.60 -18.61 10.35
CA MET A 59 -6.96 -19.07 10.08
C MET A 59 -7.27 -19.09 8.58
N ASN A 60 -6.61 -18.23 7.79
CA ASN A 60 -6.75 -18.19 6.33
C ASN A 60 -5.79 -19.17 5.61
N GLY A 61 -5.23 -20.15 6.32
CA GLY A 61 -4.34 -21.17 5.75
C GLY A 61 -2.87 -20.75 5.59
N GLY A 62 -2.47 -19.57 6.07
CA GLY A 62 -1.10 -19.09 6.00
C GLY A 62 -0.17 -19.74 7.03
N ASN A 63 1.08 -20.04 6.67
CA ASN A 63 2.08 -20.58 7.58
C ASN A 63 2.90 -19.47 8.25
N VAL A 64 2.59 -19.19 9.51
CA VAL A 64 3.25 -18.13 10.32
C VAL A 64 4.75 -18.31 10.51
N ASN A 65 5.28 -19.52 10.35
CA ASN A 65 6.72 -19.79 10.50
C ASN A 65 7.54 -19.35 9.28
N GLU A 66 6.87 -19.05 8.17
CA GLU A 66 7.49 -18.56 6.93
C GLU A 66 7.46 -17.02 6.83
N VAL A 67 6.87 -16.34 7.81
CA VAL A 67 6.63 -14.90 7.77
C VAL A 67 7.69 -14.19 8.61
N ASP A 68 8.38 -13.25 7.98
CA ASP A 68 9.22 -12.28 8.68
C ASP A 68 8.36 -11.23 9.38
N TYR A 69 8.88 -10.54 10.38
CA TYR A 69 8.06 -9.56 11.10
C TYR A 69 8.81 -8.30 11.46
N PHE A 70 8.10 -7.19 11.31
CA PHE A 70 8.43 -5.94 11.93
C PHE A 70 7.85 -5.86 13.34
N PHE A 71 8.61 -5.29 14.25
CA PHE A 71 8.11 -4.88 15.55
C PHE A 71 8.72 -3.54 15.96
N MET A 72 8.02 -2.82 16.82
CA MET A 72 8.49 -1.54 17.32
C MET A 72 9.00 -1.70 18.75
N ARG A 73 10.26 -1.36 18.98
CA ARG A 73 10.90 -1.31 20.30
C ARG A 73 10.98 0.15 20.74
N ARG A 74 10.82 0.45 22.04
CA ARG A 74 11.06 1.80 22.53
C ARG A 74 12.52 2.18 22.27
N GLU A 75 12.73 3.38 21.74
CA GLU A 75 14.07 3.90 21.55
C GLU A 75 14.54 4.59 22.83
N ASN A 76 15.76 4.29 23.25
CA ASN A 76 16.39 4.99 24.36
C ASN A 76 17.03 6.27 23.80
N MET A 77 16.53 7.43 24.22
CA MET A 77 16.95 8.76 23.74
C MET A 77 18.41 9.13 24.10
N GLU A 78 19.13 8.26 24.80
CA GLU A 78 20.54 8.46 25.18
C GLU A 78 21.50 8.24 24.00
N GLN A 79 21.11 7.47 22.99
CA GLN A 79 21.89 7.26 21.77
C GLN A 79 21.38 8.19 20.67
N LYS A 80 22.26 9.05 20.14
CA LYS A 80 21.92 9.85 18.97
C LYS A 80 21.68 8.92 17.78
N PRO A 81 20.55 9.07 17.05
CA PRO A 81 20.34 8.33 15.81
C PRO A 81 21.43 8.68 14.79
N SER A 82 21.79 7.72 13.95
CA SER A 82 22.69 7.93 12.81
C SER A 82 22.10 8.98 11.86
N GLU A 83 22.95 9.75 11.16
CA GLU A 83 22.50 10.75 10.17
C GLU A 83 21.63 10.14 9.07
N ASP A 84 21.85 8.86 8.73
CA ASP A 84 21.11 8.14 7.69
C ASP A 84 19.77 7.54 8.17
N THR A 85 19.39 7.76 9.44
CA THR A 85 18.16 7.19 9.99
C THR A 85 16.93 7.92 9.46
N ILE A 86 16.02 7.20 8.81
CA ILE A 86 14.74 7.75 8.38
C ILE A 86 13.83 7.94 9.61
N ILE A 87 13.23 9.12 9.73
CA ILE A 87 12.34 9.46 10.84
C ILE A 87 10.91 9.62 10.31
N LEU A 88 10.01 8.75 10.77
CA LEU A 88 8.60 8.77 10.42
C LEU A 88 7.75 9.32 11.57
N ARG A 89 6.69 10.05 11.22
CA ARG A 89 5.66 10.51 12.15
C ARG A 89 4.39 9.70 11.91
N LEU A 90 3.98 8.93 12.91
CA LEU A 90 2.85 8.02 12.81
C LEU A 90 1.73 8.42 13.78
N PRO A 91 0.46 8.17 13.45
CA PRO A 91 -0.65 8.34 14.37
C PRO A 91 -0.54 7.37 15.55
N ASN A 92 -0.76 7.85 16.77
CA ASN A 92 -0.87 6.95 17.91
C ASN A 92 -2.17 6.14 17.90
N ARG A 93 -2.17 5.11 18.75
CA ARG A 93 -3.30 4.23 18.97
C ARG A 93 -4.49 4.90 19.67
N GLU A 94 -4.27 5.90 20.51
CA GLU A 94 -5.25 6.42 21.48
C GLU A 94 -6.15 7.51 20.92
N ASN A 95 -5.57 8.54 20.28
CA ASN A 95 -6.27 9.72 19.78
C ASN A 95 -5.98 10.01 18.29
N ARG A 96 -5.22 9.13 17.62
CA ARG A 96 -4.82 9.25 16.19
C ARG A 96 -3.97 10.49 15.86
N LEU A 97 -3.48 11.23 16.87
CA LEU A 97 -2.55 12.33 16.64
C LEU A 97 -1.17 11.79 16.23
N PRO A 98 -0.45 12.50 15.34
CA PRO A 98 0.85 12.06 14.81
C PRO A 98 2.00 12.28 15.81
N ASP A 99 1.92 11.70 17.00
CA ASP A 99 2.88 11.86 18.11
C ASP A 99 3.70 10.59 18.40
N VAL A 100 3.65 9.61 17.49
CA VAL A 100 4.61 8.49 17.45
C VAL A 100 5.76 8.90 16.52
N THR A 101 6.97 8.91 17.08
CA THR A 101 8.22 9.08 16.31
C THR A 101 8.81 7.71 16.08
N LEU A 102 8.99 7.31 14.82
CA LEU A 102 9.58 6.02 14.48
C LEU A 102 10.90 6.21 13.72
N TYR A 103 11.96 5.62 14.27
CA TYR A 103 13.25 5.50 13.59
C TYR A 103 13.28 4.23 12.73
N VAL A 104 13.69 4.38 11.48
CA VAL A 104 13.86 3.30 10.50
C VAL A 104 15.31 3.32 10.02
N ARG A 105 16.02 2.22 10.21
CA ARG A 105 17.42 2.04 9.78
C ARG A 105 17.47 1.39 8.39
N ASP A 106 18.67 1.28 7.83
CA ASP A 106 18.89 0.81 6.46
C ASP A 106 18.31 -0.57 6.17
N GLN A 107 18.46 -1.51 7.11
CA GLN A 107 17.93 -2.86 6.96
C GLN A 107 16.39 -2.81 6.87
N GLU A 108 15.73 -2.15 7.81
CA GLU A 108 14.28 -2.01 7.81
C GLU A 108 13.78 -1.21 6.59
N SER A 109 14.50 -0.17 6.19
CA SER A 109 14.21 0.61 4.97
C SER A 109 14.24 -0.27 3.72
N THR A 110 15.20 -1.18 3.61
CA THR A 110 15.29 -2.13 2.49
C THR A 110 14.06 -3.04 2.44
N VAL A 111 13.67 -3.60 3.59
CA VAL A 111 12.49 -4.48 3.72
C VAL A 111 11.19 -3.71 3.46
N LEU A 112 11.09 -2.44 3.87
CA LEU A 112 9.93 -1.58 3.58
C LEU A 112 9.80 -1.25 2.09
N ASN A 113 10.92 -1.01 1.39
CA ASN A 113 10.90 -0.85 -0.07
C ASN A 113 10.43 -2.14 -0.75
N GLU A 114 10.89 -3.30 -0.30
CA GLU A 114 10.43 -4.59 -0.81
C GLU A 114 8.94 -4.81 -0.55
N ALA A 115 8.44 -4.43 0.62
CA ALA A 115 7.03 -4.49 0.96
C ALA A 115 6.16 -3.64 0.01
N LEU A 116 6.59 -2.41 -0.30
CA LEU A 116 5.89 -1.53 -1.24
C LEU A 116 5.84 -2.13 -2.66
N ASP A 117 6.94 -2.74 -3.09
CA ASP A 117 7.01 -3.44 -4.38
C ASP A 117 6.06 -4.65 -4.46
N ASN A 118 5.81 -5.31 -3.33
CA ASN A 118 4.97 -6.50 -3.21
C ASN A 118 3.53 -6.23 -2.75
N LEU A 119 3.08 -4.97 -2.71
CA LEU A 119 1.67 -4.67 -2.46
C LEU A 119 0.78 -5.41 -3.49
N PRO A 120 -0.41 -5.91 -3.15
CA PRO A 120 -1.27 -6.52 -4.15
C PRO A 120 -1.77 -5.50 -5.18
N TRP A 121 -1.90 -5.91 -6.45
CA TRP A 121 -2.65 -5.12 -7.42
C TRP A 121 -4.16 -5.26 -7.17
N THR A 122 -4.83 -4.14 -6.94
CA THR A 122 -6.26 -4.07 -6.63
C THR A 122 -6.84 -2.72 -7.03
N PHE A 123 -8.17 -2.67 -7.17
CA PHE A 123 -8.95 -1.43 -7.29
C PHE A 123 -9.89 -1.22 -6.10
N LEU A 124 -9.90 -2.14 -5.12
CA LEU A 124 -10.70 -2.04 -3.92
C LEU A 124 -9.94 -1.23 -2.86
N SER A 125 -10.56 -0.17 -2.36
CA SER A 125 -10.12 0.46 -1.11
C SER A 125 -10.24 -0.57 0.01
N TRP A 126 -9.14 -0.85 0.70
CA TRP A 126 -9.10 -1.89 1.72
C TRP A 126 -9.45 -1.36 3.10
N SER A 127 -10.13 -2.16 3.91
CA SER A 127 -10.01 -2.06 5.36
C SER A 127 -8.72 -2.75 5.77
N ILE A 128 -7.67 -1.95 5.92
CA ILE A 128 -6.31 -2.44 6.06
C ILE A 128 -5.87 -2.40 7.53
N HIS A 129 -4.96 -3.30 7.89
CA HIS A 129 -4.31 -3.24 9.19
C HIS A 129 -3.69 -1.85 9.42
N ARG A 130 -4.23 -1.10 10.39
CA ARG A 130 -3.89 0.32 10.61
C ARG A 130 -2.38 0.58 10.66
N GLY A 131 -1.66 -0.21 11.45
CA GLY A 131 -0.22 -0.01 11.60
C GLY A 131 0.60 -0.35 10.34
N LEU A 132 0.12 -1.26 9.49
CA LEU A 132 0.73 -1.51 8.18
C LEU A 132 0.55 -0.29 7.28
N ARG A 133 -0.70 0.19 7.16
CA ARG A 133 -1.04 1.36 6.35
C ARG A 133 -0.25 2.59 6.76
N ASP A 134 -0.33 2.95 8.03
CA ASP A 134 0.31 4.17 8.54
C ASP A 134 1.82 4.12 8.30
N LEU A 135 2.44 2.97 8.53
CA LEU A 135 3.88 2.80 8.33
C LEU A 135 4.27 2.96 6.85
N LEU A 136 3.59 2.23 5.96
CA LEU A 136 3.92 2.25 4.54
C LEU A 136 3.60 3.61 3.89
N VAL A 137 2.47 4.24 4.24
CA VAL A 137 2.11 5.59 3.76
C VAL A 137 3.12 6.62 4.25
N ALA A 138 3.48 6.61 5.54
CA ALA A 138 4.47 7.55 6.05
C ALA A 138 5.84 7.34 5.41
N PHE A 139 6.25 6.09 5.21
CA PHE A 139 7.54 5.74 4.61
C PHE A 139 7.61 6.11 3.11
N SER A 140 6.54 5.90 2.35
CA SER A 140 6.51 6.17 0.90
C SER A 140 6.28 7.65 0.57
N LYS A 141 5.74 8.43 1.52
CA LYS A 141 5.21 9.78 1.28
C LYS A 141 6.12 10.69 0.47
N GLU A 142 7.36 10.90 0.91
CA GLU A 142 8.29 11.81 0.24
C GLU A 142 8.55 11.38 -1.21
N ARG A 143 8.71 10.07 -1.44
CA ARG A 143 8.92 9.55 -2.79
C ARG A 143 7.64 9.67 -3.62
N MET A 144 6.49 9.29 -3.09
CA MET A 144 5.20 9.43 -3.78
C MET A 144 4.95 10.89 -4.19
N ASP A 145 5.19 11.84 -3.28
CA ASP A 145 4.99 13.27 -3.52
C ASP A 145 5.90 13.80 -4.64
N ARG A 146 7.14 13.29 -4.78
CA ARG A 146 8.03 13.63 -5.91
C ARG A 146 7.51 13.21 -7.29
N TYR A 147 6.73 12.14 -7.37
CA TYR A 147 6.19 11.63 -8.65
C TYR A 147 4.73 12.00 -8.91
N ARG A 148 4.07 12.65 -7.94
CA ARG A 148 2.62 12.87 -7.96
C ARG A 148 2.15 13.63 -9.20
N ASP A 149 2.87 14.69 -9.57
CA ASP A 149 2.57 15.49 -10.76
C ASP A 149 2.79 14.70 -12.07
N CYS A 150 3.92 13.98 -12.18
CA CYS A 150 4.21 13.15 -13.36
C CYS A 150 3.21 12.00 -13.50
N LEU A 151 2.79 11.39 -12.39
CA LEU A 151 1.77 10.34 -12.38
C LEU A 151 0.42 10.89 -12.85
N ALA A 152 -0.05 11.98 -12.25
CA ALA A 152 -1.30 12.63 -12.63
C ALA A 152 -1.33 12.97 -14.13
N LYS A 153 -0.24 13.58 -14.64
CA LYS A 153 -0.08 13.89 -16.05
C LYS A 153 -0.06 12.65 -16.94
N THR A 154 0.67 11.60 -16.54
CA THR A 154 0.77 10.35 -17.30
C THR A 154 -0.61 9.69 -17.45
N LEU A 155 -1.39 9.63 -16.36
CA LEU A 155 -2.74 9.06 -16.38
C LEU A 155 -3.70 9.91 -17.23
N SER A 156 -3.67 11.24 -17.12
CA SER A 156 -4.50 12.10 -17.97
C SER A 156 -4.18 11.93 -19.46
N LEU A 157 -2.90 11.87 -19.82
CA LEU A 157 -2.49 11.63 -21.21
C LEU A 157 -2.92 10.24 -21.71
N ALA A 158 -2.89 9.23 -20.85
CA ALA A 158 -3.34 7.89 -21.21
C ALA A 158 -4.83 7.86 -21.58
N VAL A 159 -5.68 8.56 -20.82
CA VAL A 159 -7.11 8.69 -21.13
C VAL A 159 -7.33 9.37 -22.48
N LEU A 160 -6.60 10.47 -22.74
CA LEU A 160 -6.72 11.23 -23.99
C LEU A 160 -6.23 10.44 -25.21
N ASN A 161 -5.16 9.66 -25.05
CA ASN A 161 -4.52 8.93 -26.15
C ASN A 161 -5.16 7.58 -26.42
N MET A 162 -5.81 6.97 -25.44
CA MET A 162 -6.37 5.61 -25.54
C MET A 162 -7.83 5.49 -25.06
N PRO A 163 -8.74 6.41 -25.47
CA PRO A 163 -10.13 6.38 -25.00
C PRO A 163 -10.85 5.09 -25.42
N GLU A 164 -10.50 4.52 -26.57
CA GLU A 164 -11.13 3.28 -27.05
C GLU A 164 -10.78 2.06 -26.20
N LYS A 165 -9.57 2.00 -25.61
CA LYS A 165 -9.22 0.93 -24.67
C LYS A 165 -10.06 1.01 -23.39
N LEU A 166 -10.40 2.22 -22.93
CA LEU A 166 -11.28 2.44 -21.78
C LEU A 166 -12.74 2.10 -22.11
N ASN A 167 -13.22 2.52 -23.29
CA ASN A 167 -14.56 2.16 -23.79
C ASN A 167 -14.72 0.64 -23.87
N ALA A 168 -13.71 -0.07 -24.39
CA ALA A 168 -13.71 -1.53 -24.49
C ALA A 168 -13.76 -2.26 -23.13
N ARG A 169 -13.32 -1.59 -22.04
CA ARG A 169 -13.43 -2.10 -20.67
C ARG A 169 -14.78 -1.79 -20.02
N GLY A 170 -15.70 -1.16 -20.76
CA GLY A 170 -17.08 -0.90 -20.36
C GLY A 170 -17.31 0.43 -19.65
N TRP A 171 -16.36 1.36 -19.72
CA TRP A 171 -16.60 2.73 -19.24
C TRP A 171 -17.51 3.50 -20.20
N ASP A 172 -18.31 4.41 -19.64
CA ASP A 172 -19.16 5.29 -20.43
C ASP A 172 -18.29 6.21 -21.34
N PRO A 173 -18.54 6.24 -22.66
CA PRO A 173 -17.72 7.04 -23.58
C PRO A 173 -17.80 8.56 -23.37
N GLN A 174 -18.90 9.10 -22.81
CA GLN A 174 -18.98 10.53 -22.50
C GLN A 174 -18.11 10.84 -21.28
N PHE A 175 -18.19 10.02 -20.25
CA PHE A 175 -17.36 10.11 -19.05
C PHE A 175 -15.86 10.02 -19.38
N VAL A 176 -15.45 9.04 -20.20
CA VAL A 176 -14.05 8.88 -20.65
C VAL A 176 -13.55 10.16 -21.35
N ARG A 177 -14.37 10.75 -22.23
CA ARG A 177 -13.97 11.92 -23.04
C ARG A 177 -13.91 13.22 -22.26
N HIS A 178 -14.73 13.39 -21.22
CA HIS A 178 -14.92 14.70 -20.60
C HIS A 178 -14.48 14.78 -19.14
N GLU A 179 -14.54 13.69 -18.38
CA GLU A 179 -14.42 13.75 -16.91
C GLU A 179 -13.28 12.88 -16.37
N MET A 180 -13.08 11.69 -16.95
CA MET A 180 -12.18 10.67 -16.39
C MET A 180 -10.74 11.18 -16.22
N ALA A 181 -10.20 11.90 -17.20
CA ALA A 181 -8.83 12.43 -17.15
C ALA A 181 -8.64 13.44 -16.00
N GLY A 182 -9.64 14.30 -15.77
CA GLY A 182 -9.66 15.26 -14.67
C GLY A 182 -9.79 14.57 -13.33
N MET A 183 -10.72 13.62 -13.21
CA MET A 183 -10.92 12.83 -12.00
C MET A 183 -9.65 12.08 -11.58
N ALA A 184 -8.97 11.40 -12.52
CA ALA A 184 -7.74 10.67 -12.23
C ALA A 184 -6.63 11.60 -11.72
N SER A 185 -6.43 12.74 -12.39
CA SER A 185 -5.43 13.73 -12.01
C SER A 185 -5.71 14.32 -10.63
N SER A 186 -6.94 14.80 -10.40
CA SER A 186 -7.33 15.36 -9.10
C SER A 186 -7.22 14.35 -7.97
N ALA A 187 -7.57 13.08 -8.19
CA ALA A 187 -7.43 12.03 -7.19
C ALA A 187 -5.96 11.81 -6.82
N VAL A 188 -5.06 11.66 -7.80
CA VAL A 188 -3.63 11.47 -7.54
C VAL A 188 -3.04 12.67 -6.79
N LEU A 189 -3.38 13.89 -7.19
CA LEU A 189 -2.87 15.13 -6.58
C LEU A 189 -3.39 15.36 -5.16
N ALA A 190 -4.60 14.88 -4.83
CA ALA A 190 -5.18 15.04 -3.50
C ALA A 190 -4.38 14.31 -2.41
N GLY A 191 -3.72 13.20 -2.73
CA GLY A 191 -2.90 12.41 -1.80
C GLY A 191 -3.64 11.73 -0.65
N GLN A 192 -4.96 11.89 -0.58
CA GLN A 192 -5.86 11.20 0.33
C GLN A 192 -7.30 11.28 -0.20
N GLY A 193 -8.13 10.32 0.17
CA GLY A 193 -9.54 10.28 -0.20
C GLY A 193 -10.23 9.02 0.30
N ASN A 194 -11.51 8.89 -0.02
CA ASN A 194 -12.36 7.75 0.39
C ASN A 194 -13.33 7.29 -0.71
N SER A 195 -13.16 7.77 -1.95
CA SER A 195 -14.04 7.40 -3.06
C SER A 195 -13.53 6.17 -3.80
N GLY A 196 -14.30 5.08 -3.77
CA GLY A 196 -14.00 3.85 -4.50
C GLY A 196 -13.96 4.04 -6.02
N ASP A 197 -14.77 4.96 -6.57
CA ASP A 197 -14.81 5.21 -8.01
C ASP A 197 -13.53 5.86 -8.53
N ALA A 198 -12.97 6.81 -7.76
CA ALA A 198 -11.69 7.43 -8.10
C ALA A 198 -10.54 6.40 -8.11
N VAL A 199 -10.54 5.48 -7.13
CA VAL A 199 -9.56 4.38 -7.09
C VAL A 199 -9.70 3.48 -8.31
N ARG A 200 -10.92 3.13 -8.68
CA ARG A 200 -11.21 2.32 -9.86
C ARG A 200 -10.79 3.01 -11.16
N VAL A 201 -11.03 4.31 -11.30
CA VAL A 201 -10.59 5.08 -12.47
C VAL A 201 -9.07 5.05 -12.60
N VAL A 202 -8.34 5.39 -11.52
CA VAL A 202 -6.86 5.48 -11.55
C VAL A 202 -6.23 4.11 -11.85
N THR A 203 -6.73 3.06 -11.21
CA THR A 203 -6.22 1.70 -11.40
C THR A 203 -6.50 1.16 -12.80
N ASP A 204 -7.68 1.43 -13.37
CA ASP A 204 -8.00 0.91 -14.70
C ASP A 204 -7.21 1.62 -15.82
N ILE A 205 -6.95 2.93 -15.68
CA ILE A 205 -6.06 3.67 -16.59
C ILE A 205 -4.65 3.07 -16.54
N ALA A 206 -4.13 2.81 -15.33
CA ALA A 206 -2.82 2.20 -15.15
C ALA A 206 -2.73 0.77 -15.72
N ALA A 207 -3.81 -0.02 -15.59
CA ALA A 207 -3.87 -1.35 -16.21
C ALA A 207 -3.82 -1.29 -17.74
N ILE A 208 -4.42 -0.27 -18.36
CA ILE A 208 -4.32 -0.05 -19.81
C ILE A 208 -2.91 0.36 -20.23
N LEU A 209 -2.24 1.21 -19.44
CA LEU A 209 -0.84 1.59 -19.69
C LEU A 209 0.13 0.41 -19.60
N TRP A 210 -0.16 -0.56 -18.73
CA TRP A 210 0.61 -1.80 -18.60
C TRP A 210 0.50 -2.69 -19.84
N ASP A 211 -0.71 -2.82 -20.40
CA ASP A 211 -1.00 -3.64 -21.59
C ASP A 211 -0.60 -5.13 -21.49
N GLY A 212 -0.41 -5.63 -20.27
CA GLY A 212 -0.09 -7.03 -19.96
C GLY A 212 -1.09 -7.69 -19.00
N ASP A 213 -0.74 -8.89 -18.51
CA ASP A 213 -1.59 -9.63 -17.56
C ASP A 213 -1.62 -8.92 -16.18
N ALA A 214 -2.80 -8.85 -15.58
CA ALA A 214 -2.97 -8.28 -14.24
C ALA A 214 -2.33 -9.17 -13.16
N SER A 215 -2.19 -10.47 -13.41
CA SER A 215 -1.54 -11.40 -12.47
C SER A 215 -0.08 -11.05 -12.17
N THR A 216 0.58 -10.28 -13.05
CA THR A 216 1.97 -9.87 -12.86
C THR A 216 2.13 -8.57 -12.08
N LEU A 217 1.05 -7.86 -11.77
CA LEU A 217 1.07 -6.53 -11.15
C LEU A 217 1.29 -6.54 -9.63
N ASP A 218 1.29 -7.73 -9.03
CA ASP A 218 1.58 -7.92 -7.60
C ASP A 218 3.01 -7.60 -7.22
N GLU A 219 3.95 -7.68 -8.16
CA GLU A 219 5.35 -7.38 -7.90
C GLU A 219 5.84 -6.27 -8.83
N THR A 220 6.49 -5.27 -8.24
CA THR A 220 7.26 -4.25 -8.95
C THR A 220 8.71 -4.23 -8.44
N HIS A 221 9.55 -3.38 -9.05
CA HIS A 221 10.91 -3.14 -8.59
C HIS A 221 11.23 -1.65 -8.36
N PHE A 222 10.23 -0.78 -8.51
CA PHE A 222 10.37 0.67 -8.41
C PHE A 222 10.86 1.11 -7.03
N TRP A 223 10.37 0.49 -5.97
CA TRP A 223 10.70 0.93 -4.61
C TRP A 223 12.11 0.49 -4.19
N ARG A 224 12.57 -0.67 -4.66
CA ARG A 224 13.92 -1.20 -4.40
C ARG A 224 15.03 -0.58 -5.28
N GLN A 225 14.68 0.22 -6.30
CA GLN A 225 15.67 0.91 -7.14
C GLN A 225 16.50 1.91 -6.31
N LYS A 226 17.83 1.76 -6.36
CA LYS A 226 18.78 2.67 -5.70
C LYS A 226 18.84 4.05 -6.35
N THR A 227 18.63 4.11 -7.66
CA THR A 227 18.62 5.35 -8.44
C THR A 227 17.19 5.60 -8.88
N PRO A 228 16.50 6.60 -8.32
CA PRO A 228 15.14 6.92 -8.73
C PRO A 228 15.13 7.31 -10.21
N GLU A 229 14.21 6.74 -10.99
CA GLU A 229 13.98 7.20 -12.36
C GLU A 229 13.63 8.69 -12.33
N PRO A 230 14.29 9.56 -13.10
CA PRO A 230 13.92 10.97 -13.11
C PRO A 230 12.46 11.11 -13.51
N CYS A 231 11.75 12.04 -12.87
CA CYS A 231 10.37 12.40 -13.21
C CYS A 231 10.38 12.99 -14.63
N SER A 232 10.31 12.12 -15.64
CA SER A 232 10.17 12.51 -17.04
C SER A 232 8.73 12.96 -17.30
N ALA A 233 8.47 13.52 -18.48
CA ALA A 233 7.12 13.98 -18.80
C ALA A 233 6.07 12.84 -18.81
N ILE A 234 6.51 11.58 -18.96
CA ILE A 234 5.69 10.37 -19.05
C ILE A 234 6.41 9.22 -18.34
N LEU A 235 5.79 8.69 -17.28
CA LEU A 235 6.36 7.59 -16.50
C LEU A 235 6.31 6.25 -17.26
N SER A 236 7.25 5.35 -16.93
CA SER A 236 7.21 3.97 -17.42
C SER A 236 5.96 3.24 -16.86
N PRO A 237 5.38 2.27 -17.60
CA PRO A 237 4.20 1.54 -17.11
C PRO A 237 4.43 0.87 -15.74
N MET A 238 5.63 0.36 -15.49
CA MET A 238 5.98 -0.27 -14.21
C MET A 238 6.04 0.75 -13.07
N ALA A 239 6.59 1.95 -13.30
CA ALA A 239 6.58 3.02 -12.30
C ALA A 239 5.13 3.48 -12.02
N VAL A 240 4.29 3.59 -13.05
CA VAL A 240 2.85 3.90 -12.89
C VAL A 240 2.17 2.87 -12.00
N VAL A 241 2.36 1.57 -12.26
CA VAL A 241 1.80 0.49 -11.44
C VAL A 241 2.25 0.61 -9.99
N ALA A 242 3.55 0.76 -9.74
CA ALA A 242 4.11 0.85 -8.39
C ALA A 242 3.55 2.04 -7.59
N LEU A 243 3.46 3.20 -8.23
CA LEU A 243 2.91 4.41 -7.62
C LEU A 243 1.40 4.31 -7.42
N VAL A 244 0.68 3.68 -8.36
CA VAL A 244 -0.77 3.46 -8.23
C VAL A 244 -1.09 2.50 -7.08
N LYS A 245 -0.29 1.45 -6.87
CA LYS A 245 -0.42 0.56 -5.69
C LYS A 245 -0.30 1.37 -4.38
N CYS A 246 0.65 2.30 -4.31
CA CYS A 246 0.80 3.20 -3.18
C CYS A 246 -0.36 4.21 -3.07
N PHE A 247 -0.88 4.72 -4.19
CA PHE A 247 -2.08 5.55 -4.19
C PHE A 247 -3.32 4.79 -3.64
N VAL A 248 -3.51 3.51 -4.01
CA VAL A 248 -4.59 2.70 -3.42
C VAL A 248 -4.40 2.54 -1.91
N LEU A 249 -3.16 2.38 -1.45
CA LEU A 249 -2.84 2.35 -0.03
C LEU A 249 -3.20 3.67 0.68
N GLU A 250 -2.88 4.83 0.10
CA GLU A 250 -3.25 6.16 0.62
C GLU A 250 -4.79 6.30 0.75
N TRP A 251 -5.53 5.78 -0.22
CA TRP A 251 -6.99 5.86 -0.33
C TRP A 251 -7.73 4.68 0.34
N SER A 252 -6.99 3.76 0.95
CA SER A 252 -7.55 2.67 1.77
C SER A 252 -7.99 3.21 3.12
N LEU A 253 -9.11 2.69 3.63
CA LEU A 253 -9.70 3.12 4.90
C LEU A 253 -9.12 2.36 6.08
N ASP A 254 -9.06 3.02 7.23
CA ASP A 254 -8.75 2.37 8.50
C ASP A 254 -9.82 1.31 8.80
N LEU A 255 -9.41 0.07 9.06
CA LEU A 255 -10.30 -0.93 9.65
C LEU A 255 -10.71 -0.49 11.05
N ASP A 256 -12.01 -0.36 11.34
CA ASP A 256 -12.51 -0.27 12.71
C ASP A 256 -12.91 -1.63 13.27
N TYR A 257 -12.02 -2.23 14.05
CA TYR A 257 -12.27 -3.50 14.73
C TYR A 257 -13.55 -3.47 15.59
N GLN A 258 -14.03 -2.30 16.03
CA GLN A 258 -15.29 -2.21 16.76
C GLN A 258 -16.51 -2.57 15.90
N MET A 259 -16.50 -2.27 14.59
CA MET A 259 -17.58 -2.72 13.69
C MET A 259 -17.69 -4.24 13.63
N TYR A 260 -16.60 -4.98 13.83
CA TYR A 260 -16.58 -6.44 13.73
C TYR A 260 -17.15 -7.14 14.96
N HIS A 261 -17.15 -6.50 16.12
CA HIS A 261 -17.84 -7.06 17.29
C HIS A 261 -19.37 -6.96 17.16
N ASP A 262 -19.87 -6.07 16.29
CA ASP A 262 -21.29 -5.88 16.02
C ASP A 262 -21.79 -6.66 14.79
N LEU A 263 -20.89 -7.29 14.02
CA LEU A 263 -21.22 -8.05 12.81
C LEU A 263 -21.07 -9.56 13.06
N PRO A 264 -22.13 -10.37 12.84
CA PRO A 264 -22.05 -11.82 12.98
C PRO A 264 -20.93 -12.42 12.11
N LEU A 265 -20.07 -13.23 12.73
CA LEU A 265 -18.98 -13.99 12.07
C LEU A 265 -19.45 -14.80 10.85
N GLU A 266 -20.73 -15.19 10.83
CA GLU A 266 -21.42 -15.89 9.74
C GLU A 266 -21.37 -15.11 8.41
N LEU A 267 -21.30 -13.77 8.45
CA LEU A 267 -21.21 -12.94 7.24
C LEU A 267 -19.80 -12.90 6.63
N TYR A 268 -18.75 -13.28 7.36
CA TYR A 268 -17.37 -13.24 6.89
C TYR A 268 -16.86 -14.56 6.32
N LEU A 269 -17.48 -15.68 6.68
CA LEU A 269 -16.98 -17.01 6.33
C LEU A 269 -17.94 -17.82 5.44
N GLY A 270 -19.20 -17.40 5.31
CA GLY A 270 -20.21 -18.13 4.51
C GLY A 270 -20.73 -19.37 5.22
#